data_AF-A0A1I5CAC6-F1
#
_entry.id   AF-A0A1I5CAC6-F1
#
_cell.length_a   1.000
_cell.length_b   1.000
_cell.length_c   1.000
_cell.angle_alpha   90.00
_cell.angle_beta   90.00
_cell.angle_gamma   90.00
#
_symmetry.space_group_name_H-M   'P 1'
#
loop_
_entity.id
_entity.type
_entity.pdbx_description
1 polymer ?
#
loop_
_entity_poly.entity_id
_entity_poly.type
_entity_poly.pdbx_seq_one_letter_code
_entity_poly.pdbx_strand_id
1 'polypeptide(L)'
;MKENVGKQDQLIRSIAGPALIGVGYLALGGNKGKIEGLVSIVVGTLLTESAITKVCPVNYFFGIDSRKRKSPVKKIREALI
;
A
#
# COMPACT_ATOMS: atom_id res chain seq x y z
N MET A 1 10.12 -6.69 12.46
CA MET A 1 10.85 -6.38 11.21
C MET A 1 11.24 -4.91 11.21
N LYS A 2 12.28 -4.50 10.48
CA LYS A 2 12.57 -3.07 10.28
C LYS A 2 11.52 -2.47 9.34
N GLU A 3 11.23 -1.17 9.50
CA GLU A 3 10.43 -0.43 8.52
C GLU A 3 10.99 -0.64 7.11
N ASN A 4 10.14 -0.72 6.10
CA ASN A 4 10.53 -0.91 4.69
C ASN A 4 9.59 -0.20 3.71
N VAL A 5 8.69 0.64 4.22
CA VAL A 5 7.75 1.45 3.45
C VAL A 5 8.19 2.91 3.48
N GLY A 6 8.48 3.48 2.31
CA GLY A 6 8.83 4.90 2.13
C GLY A 6 7.62 5.84 2.21
N LYS A 7 7.83 7.14 2.44
CA LYS A 7 6.75 8.14 2.61
C LYS A 7 5.74 8.16 1.44
N GLN A 8 6.22 8.04 0.20
CA GLN A 8 5.34 8.03 -0.97
C GLN A 8 4.49 6.75 -1.04
N ASP A 9 5.11 5.59 -0.80
CA ASP A 9 4.41 4.30 -0.73
C ASP A 9 3.41 4.28 0.44
N GLN A 10 3.80 4.83 1.59
CA GLN A 10 2.93 5.02 2.76
C GLN A 10 1.69 5.86 2.42
N LEU A 11 1.87 6.99 1.72
CA LEU A 11 0.77 7.85 1.31
C LEU A 11 -0.18 7.12 0.35
N ILE A 12 0.36 6.45 -0.66
CA ILE A 12 -0.44 5.66 -1.61
C ILE A 12 -1.26 4.59 -0.85
N ARG A 13 -0.64 3.85 0.07
CA ARG A 13 -1.33 2.82 0.87
C ARG A 13 -2.40 3.40 1.80
N SER A 14 -2.17 4.58 2.38
CA SER A 14 -3.14 5.25 3.25
C SER A 14 -4.42 5.67 2.52
N ILE A 15 -4.38 5.80 1.19
CA ILE A 15 -5.54 6.12 0.35
C ILE A 15 -6.10 4.84 -0.28
N ALA A 16 -5.22 4.06 -0.94
CA ALA A 16 -5.62 2.86 -1.67
C ALA A 16 -6.20 1.77 -0.76
N GLY A 17 -5.66 1.60 0.45
CA GLY A 17 -6.13 0.60 1.42
C GLY A 17 -7.60 0.82 1.82
N PRO A 18 -7.95 1.97 2.42
CA PRO A 18 -9.33 2.29 2.75
C PRO A 18 -10.27 2.32 1.54
N ALA A 19 -9.79 2.79 0.39
CA ALA A 19 -10.58 2.75 -0.84
C ALA A 19 -10.92 1.32 -1.28
N LEU A 20 -9.96 0.39 -1.23
CA LEU A 20 -10.18 -1.03 -1.54
C LEU A 20 -11.14 -1.70 -0.55
N ILE A 21 -11.11 -1.31 0.72
CA ILE A 21 -12.09 -1.78 1.71
C ILE A 21 -13.50 -1.30 1.32
N GLY A 22 -13.66 -0.01 1.03
CA GLY A 22 -14.94 0.57 0.63
C GLY A 22 -15.51 -0.05 -0.65
N VAL A 23 -14.68 -0.19 -1.69
CA VAL A 23 -15.06 -0.84 -2.95
C VAL A 23 -15.37 -2.31 -2.74
N GLY A 24 -14.56 -3.03 -1.97
CA GLY A 24 -14.78 -4.44 -1.63
C GLY A 24 -16.10 -4.66 -0.91
N TYR A 25 -16.42 -3.79 0.05
CA TYR A 25 -17.65 -3.86 0.82
C TYR A 25 -18.89 -3.51 0.00
N LEU A 26 -18.87 -2.39 -0.74
CA LEU A 26 -20.05 -1.83 -1.42
C LEU A 26 -20.24 -2.36 -2.84
N ALA A 27 -19.20 -2.33 -3.67
CA ALA A 27 -19.30 -2.59 -5.11
C ALA A 27 -19.09 -4.07 -5.46
N LEU A 28 -18.15 -4.74 -4.79
CA LEU A 28 -17.83 -6.15 -5.03
C LEU A 28 -18.68 -7.12 -4.19
N GLY A 29 -19.61 -6.60 -3.37
CA GLY A 29 -20.56 -7.39 -2.61
C GLY A 29 -19.95 -8.16 -1.43
N GLY A 30 -18.86 -7.66 -0.83
CA GLY A 30 -18.31 -8.23 0.40
C GLY A 30 -19.33 -8.22 1.54
N ASN A 31 -20.19 -7.20 1.59
CA ASN A 31 -21.33 -7.14 2.51
C ASN A 31 -22.39 -8.25 2.29
N LYS A 32 -22.36 -8.91 1.13
CA LYS A 32 -23.22 -10.06 0.77
C LYS A 32 -22.46 -11.39 0.82
N GLY A 33 -21.24 -11.41 1.36
CA GLY A 33 -20.40 -12.60 1.47
C GLY A 33 -19.75 -13.04 0.16
N LYS A 34 -19.71 -12.19 -0.88
CA LYS A 34 -19.00 -12.53 -2.12
C LYS A 34 -17.49 -12.59 -1.89
N ILE A 35 -16.86 -13.66 -2.38
CA ILE A 35 -15.42 -13.92 -2.21
C ILE A 35 -14.58 -12.75 -2.74
N GLU A 36 -14.91 -12.22 -3.92
CA GLU A 36 -14.19 -11.08 -4.53
C GLU A 36 -14.15 -9.86 -3.61
N GLY A 37 -15.30 -9.51 -3.01
CA GLY A 37 -15.40 -8.41 -2.07
C GLY A 37 -14.63 -8.66 -0.78
N LEU A 38 -14.71 -9.87 -0.23
CA LEU A 38 -13.95 -10.26 0.96
C LEU A 38 -12.43 -10.20 0.72
N VAL A 39 -11.95 -10.71 -0.41
CA VAL A 39 -10.53 -10.64 -0.81
C VAL A 39 -10.09 -9.18 -0.93
N SER A 40 -10.89 -8.33 -1.59
CA SER A 40 -10.60 -6.89 -1.70
C SER A 40 -10.48 -6.22 -0.34
N ILE A 41 -11.37 -6.55 0.61
CA ILE A 41 -11.33 -6.02 1.97
C ILE A 41 -10.04 -6.46 2.68
N VAL A 42 -9.69 -7.74 2.63
CA VAL A 42 -8.47 -8.27 3.27
C VAL A 42 -7.22 -7.57 2.71
N VAL A 43 -7.11 -7.46 1.39
CA VAL A 43 -5.99 -6.76 0.75
C VAL A 43 -5.95 -5.28 1.16
N GLY A 44 -7.09 -4.60 1.15
CA GLY A 44 -7.19 -3.20 1.58
C GLY A 44 -6.78 -3.00 3.04
N THR A 45 -7.17 -3.90 3.94
CA THR A 45 -6.77 -3.89 5.35
C THR A 45 -5.27 -4.05 5.50
N LEU A 46 -4.66 -5.04 4.84
CA LEU A 46 -3.20 -5.27 4.89
C LEU A 46 -2.41 -4.06 4.38
N LEU A 47 -2.89 -3.38 3.34
CA LEU A 47 -2.28 -2.14 2.85
C LEU A 47 -2.40 -1.02 3.87
N THR A 48 -3.57 -0.85 4.48
CA THR A 48 -3.83 0.17 5.50
C THR A 48 -2.94 -0.04 6.73
N GLU A 49 -2.85 -1.27 7.24
CA GLU A 49 -1.96 -1.62 8.35
C GLU A 49 -0.49 -1.35 8.01
N SER A 50 -0.07 -1.69 6.78
CA SER A 50 1.29 -1.41 6.31
C SER A 50 1.57 0.10 6.20
N ALA A 51 0.55 0.93 5.97
CA ALA A 51 0.69 2.39 5.96
C ALA A 51 0.88 2.94 7.38
N ILE A 52 0.23 2.35 8.38
CA ILE A 52 0.32 2.75 9.79
C ILE A 52 1.67 2.30 10.37
N THR A 53 1.99 1.01 10.21
CA THR A 53 3.18 0.39 10.80
C THR A 53 4.46 0.67 10.02
N LYS A 54 4.36 1.11 8.76
CA LYS A 54 5.47 1.27 7.80
C LYS A 54 6.27 -0.02 7.56
N VAL A 55 5.64 -1.16 7.84
CA VAL A 55 6.24 -2.50 7.76
C VAL A 55 5.36 -3.36 6.87
N CYS A 56 5.95 -3.95 5.83
CA CYS A 56 5.25 -4.83 4.92
C CYS A 56 6.00 -6.17 4.78
N PRO A 57 5.42 -7.29 5.28
CA PRO A 57 6.03 -8.61 5.20
C PRO A 57 6.31 -9.04 3.76
N VAL A 58 5.39 -8.73 2.83
CA VAL A 58 5.56 -9.03 1.41
C VAL A 58 6.78 -8.30 0.84
N ASN A 59 6.92 -6.98 1.10
CA ASN A 59 8.12 -6.25 0.70
C ASN A 59 9.38 -6.86 1.32
N TYR A 60 9.35 -7.27 2.58
CA TYR A 60 10.50 -7.88 3.24
C TYR A 60 10.88 -9.22 2.60
N PHE A 61 9.90 -10.07 2.30
CA PHE A 61 10.10 -11.37 1.65
C PHE A 61 10.76 -11.23 0.27
N PHE A 62 10.38 -10.20 -0.49
CA PHE A 62 10.98 -9.89 -1.80
C PHE A 62 12.22 -8.99 -1.72
N GLY A 63 12.72 -8.65 -0.53
CA GLY A 63 13.89 -7.77 -0.36
C GLY A 63 13.66 -6.31 -0.82
N ILE A 64 12.40 -5.88 -0.94
CA ILE A 64 12.01 -4.54 -1.37
C ILE A 64 12.05 -3.57 -0.18
N ASP A 65 12.74 -2.45 -0.36
CA ASP A 65 12.72 -1.31 0.57
C ASP A 65 12.34 -0.03 -0.19
N SER A 66 11.07 0.36 -0.10
CA SER A 66 10.56 1.51 -0.86
C SER A 66 11.01 2.86 -0.29
N ARG A 67 11.70 2.87 0.86
CA ARG A 67 12.39 4.07 1.37
C ARG A 67 13.62 4.42 0.53
N LYS A 68 14.26 3.41 -0.08
CA LYS A 68 15.49 3.56 -0.87
C LYS A 68 15.22 3.98 -2.32
N ARG A 69 13.97 3.99 -2.78
CA ARG A 69 13.64 4.53 -4.11
C ARG A 69 13.93 6.03 -4.13
N LYS A 70 14.97 6.44 -4.88
CA LYS A 70 15.10 7.82 -5.32
C LYS A 70 13.84 8.17 -6.11
N SER A 71 13.07 9.15 -5.64
CA SER A 71 11.94 9.69 -6.39
C SER A 71 12.43 10.07 -7.81
N PRO A 72 11.70 9.71 -8.89
CA PRO A 72 12.02 10.17 -10.23
C PRO A 72 12.17 11.69 -10.28
N VAL A 73 11.36 12.41 -9.51
CA VAL A 73 11.41 13.86 -9.34
C VAL A 73 12.73 14.31 -8.71
N LYS A 74 13.26 13.57 -7.75
CA LYS A 74 14.57 13.87 -7.15
C LYS A 74 15.70 13.67 -8.16
N LYS A 75 15.63 12.63 -8.99
CA LYS A 75 16.63 12.35 -10.04
C LYS A 75 16.60 13.41 -11.14
N ILE A 76 15.41 13.88 -11.53
CA ILE A 76 15.23 14.99 -12.49
C ILE A 76 15.75 16.31 -11.90
N ARG A 77 15.46 16.59 -10.63
CA ARG A 77 15.93 17.80 -9.94
C ARG A 77 17.45 17.82 -9.74
N GLU A 78 18.07 16.68 -9.42
CA GLU A 78 19.53 16.51 -9.35
C GLU A 78 20.21 16.65 -10.72
N ALA A 79 19.49 16.46 -11.84
CA ALA A 79 20.02 16.62 -13.20
C ALA A 79 19.80 18.03 -13.79
N LEU A 80 19.07 18.90 -13.10
CA LEU A 80 18.71 20.26 -13.51
C LEU A 80 19.47 21.35 -12.73
N ILE A 81 20.33 20.96 -11.78
CA ILE A 81 21.24 21.81 -11.00
C ILE A 81 22.66 21.42 -11.39
#